data_AF-A0A350DE69-F1
#
_entry.id   AF-A0A350DE69-F1
#
_cell.length_a   1.000
_cell.length_b   1.000
_cell.length_c   1.000
_cell.angle_alpha   90.00
_cell.angle_beta   90.00
_cell.angle_gamma   90.00
#
_symmetry.space_group_name_H-M   'P 1'
#
loop_
_entity.id
_entity.type
_entity.pdbx_description
1 polymer ?
#
loop_
_entity_poly.entity_id
_entity_poly.type
_entity_poly.pdbx_seq_one_letter_code
_entity_poly.pdbx_strand_id
1 'polypeptide(L)'
;AVLATPRVWGGDINELRVGVDEEVFMTLPRNRNEELRARLNLDADIQAPVAVGDDVGTLEVYLGEEMVGERQLVALENIEEGGLFKRLFDQVQRFFSNLISNFTS
;
A
#
# COMPACT_ATOMS: atom_id res chain seq x y z
N ALA A 1 1.50 -8.93 -7.31
CA ALA A 1 0.39 -8.47 -8.19
C ALA A 1 -0.55 -7.57 -7.38
N VAL A 2 -1.30 -6.66 -8.02
CA VAL A 2 -2.30 -5.83 -7.32
C VAL A 2 -3.54 -6.68 -7.07
N LEU A 3 -3.99 -6.74 -5.82
CA LEU A 3 -5.15 -7.53 -5.38
C LEU A 3 -6.34 -6.65 -5.00
N ALA A 4 -6.09 -5.43 -4.50
CA ALA A 4 -7.11 -4.45 -4.17
C ALA A 4 -6.56 -3.01 -4.23
N THR A 5 -7.48 -2.05 -4.21
CA THR A 5 -7.20 -0.61 -4.19
C THR A 5 -8.05 0.10 -3.13
N PRO A 6 -7.83 -0.17 -1.82
CA PRO A 6 -8.56 0.53 -0.77
C PRO A 6 -8.30 2.03 -0.78
N ARG A 7 -9.24 2.77 -0.20
CA ARG A 7 -9.13 4.21 0.00
C ARG A 7 -8.09 4.51 1.08
N VAL A 8 -7.30 5.56 0.84
CA VAL A 8 -6.41 6.17 1.84
C VAL A 8 -6.89 7.56 2.19
N TRP A 9 -6.78 7.90 3.47
CA TRP A 9 -7.15 9.19 4.01
C TRP A 9 -5.94 10.06 4.26
N GLY A 10 -6.07 11.36 3.97
CA GLY A 10 -5.01 12.33 4.25
C GLY A 10 -3.77 12.15 3.38
N GLY A 11 -3.83 11.37 2.31
CA GLY A 11 -2.74 11.17 1.35
C GLY A 11 -2.70 12.19 0.23
N ASP A 12 -1.58 12.26 -0.47
CA ASP A 12 -1.41 12.96 -1.74
C ASP A 12 -2.16 12.24 -2.89
N ILE A 13 -2.36 10.93 -2.76
CA ILE A 13 -3.33 10.12 -3.50
C ILE A 13 -4.33 9.44 -2.56
N ASN A 14 -5.51 9.11 -3.09
CA ASN A 14 -6.65 8.61 -2.29
C ASN A 14 -6.85 7.10 -2.38
N GLU A 15 -6.07 6.38 -3.17
CA GLU A 15 -6.19 4.93 -3.36
C GLU A 15 -4.79 4.31 -3.28
N LEU A 16 -4.67 3.21 -2.52
CA LEU A 16 -3.43 2.48 -2.36
C LEU A 16 -3.48 1.17 -3.12
N ARG A 17 -2.52 0.90 -3.99
CA ARG A 17 -2.36 -0.45 -4.55
C ARG A 17 -1.79 -1.39 -3.50
N VAL A 18 -2.54 -2.46 -3.24
CA VAL A 18 -2.19 -3.49 -2.26
C VAL A 18 -1.95 -4.82 -2.95
N GLY A 19 -0.95 -5.55 -2.48
CA GLY A 19 -0.63 -6.90 -2.95
C GLY A 19 -0.19 -7.80 -1.79
N VAL A 20 0.36 -8.96 -2.13
CA VAL A 20 1.05 -9.84 -1.16
C VAL A 20 2.54 -9.59 -1.18
N ASP A 21 3.17 -9.76 -0.03
CA ASP A 21 4.63 -9.67 0.17
C ASP A 21 5.39 -10.75 -0.60
N GLU A 22 4.82 -11.95 -0.71
CA GLU A 22 5.40 -13.10 -1.38
C GLU A 22 4.39 -13.85 -2.27
N GLU A 23 4.89 -14.53 -3.30
CA GLU A 23 4.04 -15.37 -4.16
C GLU A 23 3.50 -16.59 -3.39
N VAL A 24 2.18 -16.74 -3.38
CA VAL A 24 1.51 -17.82 -2.64
C VAL A 24 1.27 -19.01 -3.57
N PHE A 25 1.99 -20.10 -3.33
CA PHE A 25 1.74 -21.39 -3.98
C PHE A 25 1.09 -22.36 -2.98
N MET A 26 -0.13 -22.79 -3.26
CA MET A 26 -0.84 -23.78 -2.45
C MET A 26 -1.23 -24.98 -3.31
N THR A 27 -0.97 -26.18 -2.80
CA THR A 27 -1.39 -27.43 -3.47
C THR A 27 -2.75 -27.83 -2.93
N LEU A 28 -3.76 -27.89 -3.80
CA LEU A 28 -5.13 -28.22 -3.44
C LEU A 28 -5.51 -29.63 -3.93
N PRO A 29 -6.33 -30.39 -3.19
CA PRO A 29 -6.94 -31.60 -3.70
C PRO A 29 -7.79 -31.26 -4.93
N ARG A 30 -7.55 -31.96 -6.04
CA ARG A 30 -8.18 -31.71 -7.35
C ARG A 30 -9.72 -31.59 -7.30
N ASN A 31 -10.36 -32.27 -6.35
CA ASN A 31 -11.81 -32.39 -6.25
C ASN A 31 -12.46 -31.28 -5.41
N ARG A 32 -11.68 -30.39 -4.77
CA ARG A 32 -12.19 -29.35 -3.86
C ARG A 32 -11.86 -27.93 -4.31
N ASN A 33 -11.39 -27.75 -5.55
CA ASN A 33 -11.05 -26.42 -6.08
C ASN A 33 -12.23 -25.44 -6.05
N GLU A 34 -13.46 -25.93 -6.24
CA GLU A 34 -14.69 -25.12 -6.21
C GLU A 34 -15.01 -24.58 -4.81
N GLU A 35 -14.43 -25.17 -3.76
CA GLU A 35 -14.64 -24.74 -2.37
C GLU A 35 -13.62 -23.69 -1.92
N LEU A 36 -12.64 -23.36 -2.77
CA LEU A 36 -11.61 -22.38 -2.44
C LEU A 36 -12.20 -20.96 -2.45
N ARG A 37 -11.97 -20.22 -1.37
CA ARG A 37 -12.37 -18.81 -1.25
C ARG A 37 -11.20 -17.99 -0.73
N ALA A 38 -10.96 -16.85 -1.35
CA ALA A 38 -10.01 -15.85 -0.87
C ALA A 38 -10.78 -14.67 -0.31
N ARG A 39 -10.40 -14.21 0.88
CA ARG A 39 -10.96 -13.04 1.55
C ARG A 39 -9.86 -12.05 1.84
N LEU A 40 -10.05 -10.82 1.38
CA LEU A 40 -9.20 -9.69 1.76
C LEU A 40 -9.81 -9.04 3.01
N ASN A 41 -9.02 -8.99 4.08
CA ASN A 41 -9.34 -8.33 5.32
C ASN A 41 -8.43 -7.11 5.44
N LEU A 42 -8.85 -5.99 4.84
CA LEU A 42 -8.09 -4.75 4.80
C LEU A 42 -8.40 -3.88 6.02
N ASP A 43 -7.43 -3.10 6.45
CA ASP A 43 -7.64 -2.10 7.49
C ASP A 43 -8.67 -1.05 7.04
N ALA A 44 -9.61 -0.74 7.93
CA ALA A 44 -10.75 0.13 7.60
C ALA A 44 -10.37 1.61 7.45
N ASP A 45 -9.22 2.02 8.00
CA ASP A 45 -8.77 3.40 8.06
C ASP A 45 -7.28 3.50 7.73
N ILE A 46 -6.93 3.26 6.46
CA ILE A 46 -5.57 3.46 5.97
C ILE A 46 -5.33 4.97 5.83
N GLN A 47 -4.36 5.48 6.60
CA GLN A 47 -4.00 6.90 6.60
C GLN A 47 -2.60 7.09 6.03
N ALA A 48 -2.38 8.19 5.30
CA ALA A 48 -1.05 8.57 4.88
C ALA A 48 -0.22 9.13 6.07
N PRO A 49 1.13 9.05 6.01
CA PRO A 49 1.91 8.46 4.93
C PRO A 49 1.90 6.92 4.97
N VAL A 50 1.93 6.29 3.79
CA VAL A 50 2.07 4.84 3.61
C VAL A 50 3.35 4.59 2.84
N ALA A 51 4.19 3.67 3.29
CA ALA A 51 5.40 3.25 2.59
C ALA A 51 5.19 1.91 1.87
N VAL A 52 5.94 1.67 0.79
CA VAL A 52 6.01 0.36 0.14
C VAL A 52 6.42 -0.70 1.16
N GLY A 53 5.67 -1.80 1.21
CA GLY A 53 5.91 -2.91 2.12
C GLY A 53 5.18 -2.79 3.47
N ASP A 54 4.51 -1.67 3.74
CA ASP A 54 3.70 -1.53 4.95
C ASP A 54 2.55 -2.54 4.94
N ASP A 55 2.34 -3.22 6.07
CA ASP A 55 1.20 -4.10 6.29
C ASP A 55 -0.08 -3.26 6.35
N VAL A 56 -1.07 -3.65 5.56
CA VAL A 56 -2.38 -2.98 5.44
C VAL A 56 -3.55 -3.96 5.53
N GLY A 57 -3.26 -5.17 6.04
CA GLY A 57 -4.26 -6.19 6.32
C GLY A 57 -3.83 -7.59 5.90
N THR A 58 -4.80 -8.45 5.62
CA THR A 58 -4.55 -9.88 5.50
C THR A 58 -5.34 -10.51 4.37
N LEU A 59 -4.68 -11.39 3.61
CA LEU A 59 -5.31 -12.32 2.68
C LEU A 59 -5.54 -13.65 3.39
N GLU A 60 -6.81 -13.97 3.65
CA GLU A 60 -7.23 -15.23 4.22
C GLU A 60 -7.69 -16.17 3.10
N VAL A 61 -7.20 -17.40 3.12
CA VAL A 61 -7.55 -18.45 2.15
C VAL A 61 -8.32 -19.54 2.88
N TYR A 62 -9.51 -19.84 2.37
CA TYR A 62 -10.43 -20.83 2.93
C TYR A 62 -10.69 -21.97 1.96
N LEU A 63 -10.82 -23.19 2.49
CA LEU A 63 -11.34 -24.34 1.78
C LEU A 63 -12.63 -24.79 2.47
N GLY A 64 -13.77 -24.43 1.88
CA GLY A 64 -15.06 -24.57 2.57
C GLY A 64 -15.17 -23.57 3.72
N GLU A 65 -15.16 -24.07 4.96
CA GLU A 65 -15.20 -23.26 6.20
C GLU A 65 -13.86 -23.22 6.94
N GLU A 66 -12.88 -24.03 6.51
CA GLU A 66 -11.57 -24.13 7.15
C GLU A 66 -10.60 -23.10 6.55
N MET A 67 -9.92 -22.31 7.39
CA MET A 67 -8.84 -21.44 6.96
C MET A 67 -7.58 -22.29 6.72
N VAL A 68 -7.12 -22.32 5.47
CA VAL A 68 -5.98 -23.15 5.02
C VAL A 68 -4.70 -22.34 4.79
N GLY A 69 -4.78 -21.01 4.84
CA GLY A 69 -3.62 -20.15 4.75
C GLY A 69 -3.95 -18.69 5.00
N GLU A 70 -2.92 -17.95 5.36
CA GLU A 70 -2.97 -16.53 5.67
C GLU A 70 -1.70 -15.86 5.14
N ARG A 71 -1.80 -14.65 4.57
CA ARG A 71 -0.67 -13.83 4.14
C ARG A 71 -0.92 -12.36 4.44
N GLN A 72 0.17 -11.64 4.71
CA GLN A 72 0.10 -10.19 4.86
C GLN A 72 -0.18 -9.53 3.51
N LEU A 73 -1.04 -8.54 3.56
CA LEU A 73 -1.26 -7.63 2.44
C LEU A 73 -0.40 -6.41 2.66
N VAL A 74 0.41 -6.07 1.67
CA VAL A 74 1.36 -4.97 1.75
C VAL A 74 1.08 -3.89 0.72
N ALA A 75 1.42 -2.66 1.08
CA ALA A 75 1.45 -1.51 0.18
C ALA A 75 2.47 -1.73 -0.94
N LEU A 76 2.04 -1.50 -2.19
CA LEU A 76 2.91 -1.64 -3.37
C LEU A 76 3.49 -0.30 -3.86
N GLU A 77 3.11 0.80 -3.20
CA GLU A 77 3.58 2.15 -3.51
C GLU A 77 3.61 3.01 -2.25
N ASN A 78 4.40 4.09 -2.30
CA ASN A 78 4.39 5.10 -1.25
C ASN A 78 3.23 6.08 -1.50
N ILE A 79 2.56 6.51 -0.43
CA ILE A 79 1.59 7.60 -0.41
C ILE A 79 2.07 8.60 0.64
N GLU A 80 2.34 9.83 0.22
CA GLU A 80 2.77 10.88 1.14
C GLU A 80 1.56 11.58 1.76
N GLU A 81 1.76 12.33 2.84
CA GLU A 81 0.68 13.15 3.39
C GLU A 81 0.21 14.22 2.38
N GLY A 82 -1.10 14.39 2.30
CA GLY A 82 -1.77 15.46 1.57
C GLY A 82 -1.35 16.81 2.13
N GLY A 83 -0.51 17.53 1.38
CA GLY A 83 0.06 18.82 1.78
C GLY A 83 1.58 18.82 2.03
N LEU A 84 2.24 17.66 2.05
CA LEU A 84 3.69 17.53 2.28
C LEU A 84 4.53 18.02 1.09
N PHE A 85 4.04 17.85 -0.15
CA PHE A 85 4.70 18.38 -1.36
C PHE A 85 4.82 19.91 -1.36
N LYS A 86 3.85 20.64 -0.79
CA LYS A 86 3.88 22.11 -0.74
C LYS A 86 5.07 22.63 0.08
N ARG A 87 5.38 21.97 1.20
CA ARG A 87 6.53 22.32 2.06
C ARG A 87 7.87 21.85 1.48
N LEU A 88 7.91 20.72 0.77
CA LEU A 88 9.11 20.28 0.05
C LEU A 88 9.48 21.26 -1.06
N PHE A 89 8.49 21.72 -1.83
CA PHE A 89 8.70 22.70 -2.91
C PHE A 89 9.12 24.07 -2.39
N ASP A 90 8.52 24.54 -1.30
CA ASP A 90 8.95 25.78 -0.62
C ASP A 90 10.42 25.70 -0.19
N GLN A 91 10.88 24.54 0.26
CA GLN A 91 12.25 24.34 0.73
C GLN A 91 13.26 24.32 -0.42
N VAL A 92 12.91 23.68 -1.54
CA VAL A 92 13.70 23.70 -2.78
C VAL A 92 13.78 25.13 -3.33
N GLN A 93 12.67 25.88 -3.34
CA GLN A 93 12.68 27.29 -3.76
C GLN A 93 13.56 28.18 -2.89
N ARG A 94 13.52 28.03 -1.56
CA ARG A 94 14.40 28.77 -0.64
C ARG A 94 15.87 28.43 -0.86
N PHE A 95 16.19 27.17 -1.11
CA PHE A 95 17.56 26.71 -1.38
C PHE A 95 18.15 27.39 -2.64
N PHE A 96 17.41 27.41 -3.76
CA PHE A 96 17.87 28.05 -4.99
C PHE A 96 17.93 29.59 -4.89
N SER A 97 16.97 30.19 -4.18
CA SER A 97 16.97 31.64 -3.95
C SER A 97 18.21 32.09 -3.17
N ASN A 98 18.61 31.32 -2.16
CA ASN A 98 19.84 31.56 -1.40
C ASN A 98 21.11 31.29 -2.23
N LEU A 99 21.07 30.32 -3.15
CA LEU A 99 22.20 30.02 -4.04
C LEU A 99 22.48 31.14 -5.06
N ILE A 100 21.45 31.70 -5.69
CA ILE A 100 21.60 32.77 -6.70
C ILE A 100 21.96 34.10 -6.02
N SER A 101 21.33 34.41 -4.88
CA SER A 101 21.64 35.64 -4.12
C SER A 101 23.09 35.71 -3.64
N ASN A 102 23.74 34.57 -3.39
CA ASN A 102 25.15 34.52 -2.98
C ASN A 102 26.13 34.75 -4.14
N PHE A 103 25.69 34.62 -5.39
CA PHE A 103 26.53 34.77 -6.59
C PHE A 103 26.38 36.14 -7.26
N THR A 104 25.25 36.83 -7.07
CA THR A 104 24.97 38.14 -7.68
C THR A 104 25.27 39.33 -6.75
N SER A 105 25.97 39.10 -5.64
CA SER A 105 26.48 40.16 -4.75
C SER A 105 27.99 40.27 -4.80
#